data_AF-A0A7C4KU48-F1
#
_entry.id   AF-A0A7C4KU48-F1
#
_cell.length_a   1.000
_cell.length_b   1.000
_cell.length_c   1.000
_cell.angle_alpha   90.00
_cell.angle_beta   90.00
_cell.angle_gamma   90.00
#
_symmetry.space_group_name_H-M   'P 1'
#
loop_
_entity.id
_entity.type
_entity.pdbx_description
1 polymer ?
#
loop_
_entity_poly.entity_id
_entity_poly.type
_entity_poly.pdbx_seq_one_letter_code
_entity_poly.pdbx_strand_id
1 'polypeptide(L)'
;MEGLSFTQREILRALVKLYDKTQRLVKSTDIAKELGKDDGTIRNVILSLKSLGLIESKTGPRGGYKPTSKAYTYLRSSLEISTPYTRVRKDDEELNVYVLDVEFIDVSNPYSTKAILKLVGDIDRIRVGDRIRVGPLPTYRLVLSGSILLINTYKGEVVVEVESLVSLPKITARNMINSRKLITVDASRTINEVAKILAVENIRGLPVVDVDGRLLGLITSADVIRAYINDDEGALVSKYMRANVVTVSPEEEVAEIVNKMNKYNTGRVIVVVNDRPVGIITRTDILKVLACLS
;
A
#
# COMPACT_ATOMS: atom_id res chain seq x y z
N MET A 1 15.67 4.20 14.20
CA MET A 1 16.77 3.39 13.66
C MET A 1 16.82 3.64 12.17
N GLU A 2 17.89 4.24 11.65
CA GLU A 2 18.05 4.46 10.21
C GLU A 2 18.08 3.11 9.48
N GLY A 3 17.31 3.01 8.39
CA GLY A 3 17.30 1.81 7.54
C GLY A 3 18.54 1.74 6.66
N LEU A 4 18.89 0.53 6.20
CA LEU A 4 19.93 0.36 5.19
C LEU A 4 19.51 1.07 3.90
N SER A 5 20.46 1.79 3.29
CA SER A 5 20.33 2.29 1.93
C SER A 5 20.08 1.16 0.95
N PHE A 6 19.52 1.49 -0.21
CA PHE A 6 19.29 0.52 -1.29
C PHE A 6 20.57 -0.27 -1.62
N THR A 7 21.70 0.44 -1.82
CA THR A 7 23.00 -0.17 -2.13
C THR A 7 23.51 -1.09 -1.01
N GLN A 8 23.35 -0.70 0.26
CA GLN A 8 23.71 -1.56 1.40
C GLN A 8 22.89 -2.85 1.42
N ARG A 9 21.59 -2.75 1.12
CA ARG A 9 20.68 -3.90 1.10
C ARG A 9 20.97 -4.86 -0.04
N GLU A 10 21.24 -4.34 -1.24
CA GLU A 10 21.63 -5.15 -2.39
C GLU A 10 22.91 -5.94 -2.13
N ILE A 11 23.94 -5.27 -1.58
CA ILE A 11 25.23 -5.90 -1.27
C ILE A 11 25.08 -6.95 -0.17
N LEU A 12 24.28 -6.68 0.87
CA LEU A 12 24.01 -7.65 1.92
C LEU A 12 23.28 -8.90 1.39
N ARG A 13 22.30 -8.73 0.51
CA ARG A 13 21.58 -9.85 -0.13
C ARG A 13 22.50 -10.69 -1.01
N ALA A 14 23.33 -10.05 -1.84
CA ALA A 14 24.28 -10.75 -2.69
C ALA A 14 25.30 -11.54 -1.87
N LEU A 15 25.82 -10.95 -0.78
CA LEU A 15 26.71 -11.64 0.15
C LEU A 15 26.04 -12.88 0.76
N VAL A 16 24.83 -12.76 1.30
CA VAL A 16 24.09 -13.87 1.91
C VAL A 16 23.85 -14.98 0.89
N LYS A 17 23.38 -14.64 -0.31
CA LYS A 17 23.15 -15.60 -1.40
C LYS A 17 24.43 -16.39 -1.76
N LEU A 18 25.55 -15.70 -1.93
CA LEU A 18 26.84 -16.33 -2.28
C LEU A 18 27.37 -17.19 -1.13
N TYR A 19 27.22 -16.73 0.11
CA TYR A 19 27.62 -17.47 1.29
C TYR A 19 26.78 -18.75 1.46
N ASP A 20 25.45 -18.66 1.37
CA ASP A 20 24.55 -19.80 1.53
C ASP A 20 24.80 -20.88 0.48
N LYS A 21 25.11 -20.47 -0.76
CA LYS A 21 25.43 -21.37 -1.87
C LYS A 21 26.75 -22.12 -1.66
N THR A 22 27.75 -21.50 -1.05
CA THR A 22 29.13 -22.02 -1.03
C THR A 22 29.61 -22.46 0.35
N GLN A 23 28.95 -21.99 1.41
CA GLN A 23 29.37 -22.10 2.81
C GLN A 23 30.81 -21.64 3.04
N ARG A 24 31.29 -20.69 2.22
CA ARG A 24 32.66 -20.15 2.26
C ARG A 24 32.64 -18.64 2.36
N LEU A 25 33.69 -18.06 2.94
CA LEU A 25 33.89 -16.61 2.98
C LEU A 25 33.88 -16.04 1.55
N VAL A 26 33.07 -15.00 1.33
CA VAL A 26 32.84 -14.40 0.02
C VAL A 26 33.77 -13.21 -0.16
N LYS A 27 34.41 -13.07 -1.32
CA LYS A 27 35.26 -11.89 -1.60
C LYS A 27 34.42 -10.72 -2.11
N SER A 28 34.91 -9.49 -1.92
CA SER A 28 34.27 -8.30 -2.49
C SER A 28 34.16 -8.39 -4.02
N THR A 29 35.16 -9.00 -4.66
CA THR A 29 35.20 -9.21 -6.12
C THR A 29 34.09 -10.13 -6.61
N ASP A 30 33.70 -11.13 -5.81
CA ASP A 30 32.63 -12.05 -6.16
C ASP A 30 31.27 -11.35 -6.08
N ILE A 31 31.10 -10.51 -5.06
CA ILE A 31 29.90 -9.67 -4.89
C ILE A 31 29.81 -8.62 -5.99
N ALA A 32 30.94 -7.99 -6.34
CA ALA A 32 31.05 -7.03 -7.42
C ALA A 32 30.62 -7.64 -8.76
N LYS A 33 31.10 -8.85 -9.05
CA LYS A 33 30.75 -9.62 -10.25
C LYS A 33 29.26 -10.01 -10.27
N GLU A 34 28.72 -10.48 -9.15
CA GLU A 34 27.30 -10.84 -9.04
C GLU A 34 26.37 -9.64 -9.27
N LEU A 35 26.78 -8.45 -8.82
CA LEU A 35 25.97 -7.23 -8.91
C LEU A 35 26.27 -6.35 -10.13
N GLY A 36 27.29 -6.68 -10.93
CA GLY A 36 27.76 -5.82 -12.02
C GLY A 36 28.24 -4.45 -11.53
N LYS A 37 28.86 -4.37 -10.34
CA LYS A 37 29.33 -3.13 -9.71
C LYS A 37 30.86 -3.10 -9.57
N ASP A 38 31.42 -1.91 -9.35
CA ASP A 38 32.84 -1.72 -9.05
C ASP A 38 33.22 -2.29 -7.66
N ASP A 39 34.35 -2.99 -7.58
CA ASP A 39 34.83 -3.64 -6.34
C ASP A 39 35.17 -2.63 -5.24
N GLY A 40 35.68 -1.44 -5.60
CA GLY A 40 35.91 -0.35 -4.65
C GLY A 40 34.62 0.10 -3.97
N THR A 41 33.55 0.22 -4.75
CA THR A 41 32.21 0.54 -4.24
C THR A 41 31.70 -0.54 -3.27
N ILE A 42 31.90 -1.82 -3.60
CA ILE A 42 31.54 -2.93 -2.70
C ILE A 42 32.29 -2.81 -1.38
N ARG A 43 33.61 -2.61 -1.41
CA ARG A 43 34.44 -2.49 -0.20
C ARG A 43 34.00 -1.33 0.69
N ASN A 44 33.70 -0.17 0.11
CA ASN A 44 33.22 1.00 0.85
C ASN A 44 31.91 0.70 1.60
N VAL A 45 30.97 0.02 0.94
CA VAL A 45 29.67 -0.30 1.56
C VAL A 45 29.80 -1.44 2.57
N ILE A 46 30.69 -2.40 2.35
CA ILE A 46 31.01 -3.48 3.28
C ILE A 46 31.53 -2.94 4.62
N LEU A 47 32.36 -1.89 4.61
CA LEU A 47 32.82 -1.25 5.85
C LEU A 47 31.64 -0.75 6.70
N SER A 48 30.63 -0.17 6.03
CA SER A 48 29.40 0.28 6.68
C SER A 48 28.53 -0.90 7.16
N LEU A 49 28.38 -1.97 6.38
CA LEU A 49 27.65 -3.17 6.83
C LEU A 49 28.33 -3.84 8.03
N LYS A 50 29.67 -3.80 8.08
CA LYS A 50 30.46 -4.31 9.19
C LYS A 50 30.24 -3.47 10.45
N SER A 51 30.24 -2.12 10.35
CA SER A 51 29.99 -1.25 11.51
C SER A 51 28.59 -1.44 12.09
N LEU A 52 27.61 -1.81 11.25
CA LEU A 52 26.25 -2.15 11.66
C LEU A 52 26.13 -3.55 12.30
N GLY A 53 27.20 -4.34 12.31
CA GLY A 53 27.25 -5.70 12.86
C GLY A 53 26.50 -6.73 12.00
N LEU A 54 26.25 -6.42 10.72
CA LEU A 54 25.53 -7.30 9.80
C LEU A 54 26.46 -8.33 9.15
N ILE A 55 27.77 -8.04 9.09
CA ILE A 55 28.75 -8.93 8.47
C ILE A 55 30.01 -9.04 9.32
N GLU A 56 30.69 -10.17 9.23
CA GLU A 56 32.02 -10.40 9.77
C GLU A 56 33.03 -10.50 8.64
N SER A 57 34.26 -10.03 8.88
CA SER A 57 35.36 -10.07 7.91
C SER A 57 36.54 -10.87 8.45
N LYS A 58 37.14 -11.73 7.62
CA LYS A 58 38.42 -12.38 7.92
C LYS A 58 39.49 -11.87 6.95
N THR A 59 40.67 -11.53 7.47
CA THR A 59 41.81 -11.04 6.69
C THR A 59 42.69 -12.20 6.17
N GLY A 60 43.47 -11.94 5.12
CA GLY A 60 44.42 -12.89 4.53
C GLY A 60 44.00 -13.45 3.16
N PRO A 61 44.81 -14.35 2.56
CA PRO A 61 44.60 -14.84 1.18
C PRO A 61 43.30 -15.64 0.97
N ARG A 62 42.83 -16.29 2.04
CA ARG A 62 41.52 -16.98 2.13
C ARG A 62 40.47 -16.15 2.90
N GLY A 63 40.75 -14.86 3.07
CA GLY A 63 39.87 -13.91 3.72
C GLY A 63 38.65 -13.57 2.87
N GLY A 64 37.69 -12.89 3.49
CA GLY A 64 36.42 -12.54 2.89
C GLY A 64 35.39 -12.23 3.96
N TYR A 65 34.13 -12.17 3.54
CA TYR A 65 33.01 -11.74 4.36
C TYR A 65 32.02 -12.88 4.56
N LYS A 66 31.37 -12.91 5.73
CA LYS A 66 30.22 -13.77 6.00
C LYS A 66 29.11 -12.96 6.68
N PRO A 67 27.84 -13.29 6.44
CA PRO A 67 26.73 -12.69 7.17
C PRO A 67 26.72 -13.14 8.64
N THR A 68 26.25 -12.26 9.52
CA THR A 68 25.94 -12.60 10.91
C THR A 68 24.47 -13.02 11.05
N SER A 69 24.08 -13.64 12.17
CA SER A 69 22.67 -13.90 12.47
C SER A 69 21.81 -12.62 12.39
N LYS A 70 22.39 -11.47 12.76
CA LYS A 70 21.74 -10.15 12.64
C LYS A 70 21.45 -9.79 11.18
N ALA A 71 22.30 -10.16 10.22
CA ALA A 71 22.00 -9.98 8.80
C ALA A 71 20.84 -10.84 8.32
N TYR A 72 20.77 -12.11 8.72
CA TYR A 72 19.63 -12.96 8.38
C TYR A 72 18.34 -12.42 8.99
N THR A 73 18.37 -12.02 10.27
CA THR A 73 17.23 -11.37 10.93
C THR A 73 16.88 -10.05 10.25
N TYR A 74 17.86 -9.24 9.83
CA TYR A 74 17.61 -7.98 9.12
C TYR A 74 17.00 -8.21 7.74
N LEU A 75 17.48 -9.20 6.97
CA LEU A 75 16.90 -9.52 5.68
C LEU A 75 15.50 -10.11 5.82
N ARG A 76 15.28 -10.92 6.86
CA ARG A 76 13.97 -11.47 7.22
C ARG A 76 13.01 -10.40 7.75
N SER A 77 13.48 -9.45 8.55
CA SER A 77 12.67 -8.32 9.02
C SER A 77 12.50 -7.24 7.95
N SER A 78 13.39 -7.16 6.95
CA SER A 78 13.20 -6.35 5.73
C SER A 78 12.23 -6.97 4.74
N LEU A 79 11.83 -8.25 4.93
CA LEU A 79 10.63 -8.82 4.33
C LEU A 79 9.36 -8.40 5.09
N GLU A 80 9.50 -7.91 6.33
CA GLU A 80 8.37 -7.52 7.20
C GLU A 80 8.27 -6.01 7.49
N ILE A 81 9.22 -5.15 7.07
CA ILE A 81 9.19 -3.72 7.41
C ILE A 81 9.62 -2.83 6.21
N SER A 82 8.61 -2.13 5.69
CA SER A 82 8.63 -0.84 4.96
C SER A 82 8.47 -0.74 3.43
N THR A 83 8.26 -1.82 2.69
CA THR A 83 7.68 -1.69 1.33
C THR A 83 6.51 -2.65 1.20
N PRO A 84 5.29 -2.21 0.85
CA PRO A 84 4.19 -3.11 0.58
C PRO A 84 4.54 -3.88 -0.69
N TYR A 85 5.18 -5.04 -0.56
CA TYR A 85 5.32 -5.93 -1.68
C TYR A 85 3.91 -6.29 -2.13
N THR A 86 3.60 -6.03 -3.40
CA THR A 86 2.29 -6.29 -3.96
C THR A 86 2.05 -7.80 -3.94
N ARG A 87 0.97 -8.25 -3.31
CA ARG A 87 0.58 -9.66 -3.33
C ARG A 87 -0.07 -10.02 -4.65
N VAL A 88 0.17 -11.25 -5.09
CA VAL A 88 -0.50 -11.84 -6.25
C VAL A 88 -1.89 -12.29 -5.81
N ARG A 89 -2.91 -11.90 -6.58
CA ARG A 89 -4.27 -12.43 -6.45
C ARG A 89 -4.55 -13.39 -7.60
N LYS A 90 -5.11 -14.55 -7.31
CA LYS A 90 -5.60 -15.54 -8.29
C LYS A 90 -7.10 -15.71 -8.08
N ASP A 91 -7.90 -15.44 -9.11
CA ASP A 91 -9.37 -15.57 -9.05
C ASP A 91 -9.99 -14.96 -7.77
N ASP A 92 -9.53 -13.77 -7.40
CA ASP A 92 -9.86 -13.02 -6.16
C ASP A 92 -9.36 -13.57 -4.82
N GLU A 93 -8.73 -14.75 -4.78
CA GLU A 93 -7.97 -15.22 -3.62
C GLU A 93 -6.60 -14.52 -3.57
N GLU A 94 -6.27 -13.95 -2.42
CA GLU A 94 -4.94 -13.39 -2.19
C GLU A 94 -3.97 -14.51 -1.79
N LEU A 95 -2.88 -14.66 -2.55
CA LEU A 95 -1.87 -15.66 -2.28
C LEU A 95 -0.76 -15.07 -1.39
N ASN A 96 -0.08 -15.95 -0.64
CA ASN A 96 1.18 -15.62 0.04
C ASN A 96 2.35 -15.59 -0.96
N VAL A 97 2.18 -14.86 -2.06
CA VAL A 97 3.15 -14.66 -3.13
C VAL A 97 3.28 -13.16 -3.38
N TYR A 98 4.52 -12.68 -3.39
CA TYR A 98 4.86 -11.26 -3.41
C TYR A 98 5.62 -10.92 -4.67
N VAL A 99 5.29 -9.79 -5.28
CA VAL A 99 5.97 -9.28 -6.47
C VAL A 99 7.15 -8.41 -6.05
N LEU A 100 8.35 -8.84 -6.46
CA LEU A 100 9.61 -8.14 -6.26
C LEU A 100 9.90 -7.15 -7.37
N ASP A 101 9.54 -7.50 -8.60
CA ASP A 101 9.87 -6.73 -9.81
C ASP A 101 8.94 -7.10 -10.97
N VAL A 102 8.78 -6.18 -11.92
CA VAL A 102 7.96 -6.36 -13.13
C VAL A 102 8.71 -5.81 -14.34
N GLU A 103 9.00 -6.67 -15.31
CA GLU A 103 9.61 -6.30 -16.59
C GLU A 103 8.62 -6.53 -17.73
N PHE A 104 8.32 -5.49 -18.52
CA PHE A 104 7.44 -5.63 -19.68
C PHE A 104 8.26 -6.03 -20.91
N ILE A 105 7.81 -7.06 -21.61
CA ILE A 105 8.35 -7.51 -22.89
C ILE A 105 7.47 -6.94 -23.98
N ASP A 106 8.08 -6.19 -24.90
CA ASP A 106 7.45 -5.67 -26.12
C ASP A 106 6.17 -4.86 -25.87
N VAL A 107 6.35 -3.64 -25.33
CA VAL A 107 5.26 -2.68 -25.11
C VAL A 107 4.76 -2.05 -26.42
N SER A 108 5.49 -2.24 -27.53
CA SER A 108 5.21 -1.70 -28.85
C SER A 108 4.21 -2.52 -29.68
N ASN A 109 3.96 -3.77 -29.29
CA ASN A 109 3.01 -4.64 -29.97
C ASN A 109 1.62 -4.57 -29.29
N PRO A 110 0.61 -3.97 -29.94
CA PRO A 110 -0.72 -3.76 -29.36
C PRO A 110 -1.53 -5.06 -29.18
N TYR A 111 -1.05 -6.21 -29.65
CA TYR A 111 -1.79 -7.47 -29.64
C TYR A 111 -1.38 -8.45 -28.53
N SER A 112 -0.20 -8.30 -27.91
CA SER A 112 0.25 -9.23 -26.87
C SER A 112 1.35 -8.63 -25.99
N THR A 113 1.01 -7.70 -25.09
CA THR A 113 1.96 -7.29 -24.06
C THR A 113 2.23 -8.47 -23.12
N LYS A 114 3.50 -8.82 -22.93
CA LYS A 114 3.92 -9.84 -21.97
C LYS A 114 4.65 -9.15 -20.82
N ALA A 115 4.56 -9.72 -19.62
CA ALA A 115 5.30 -9.24 -18.46
C ALA A 115 6.00 -10.40 -17.76
N ILE A 116 7.24 -10.19 -17.34
CA ILE A 116 7.96 -11.07 -16.42
C ILE A 116 7.77 -10.50 -15.02
N LEU A 117 7.17 -11.29 -14.13
CA LEU A 117 7.08 -11.00 -12.71
C LEU A 117 8.17 -11.77 -11.96
N LYS A 118 8.99 -11.07 -11.18
CA LYS A 118 9.86 -11.71 -10.18
C LYS A 118 9.09 -11.85 -8.89
N LEU A 119 8.92 -13.07 -8.42
CA LEU A 119 8.07 -13.45 -7.30
C LEU A 119 8.87 -14.08 -6.15
N VAL A 120 8.33 -13.98 -4.95
CA VAL A 120 8.81 -14.72 -3.76
C VAL A 120 7.62 -15.21 -2.93
N GLY A 121 7.74 -16.35 -2.27
CA GLY A 121 6.68 -16.96 -1.45
C GLY A 121 6.21 -18.30 -2.03
N ASP A 122 4.94 -18.63 -1.83
CA ASP A 122 4.33 -19.93 -2.20
C ASP A 122 4.01 -20.02 -3.70
N ILE A 123 5.02 -19.84 -4.57
CA ILE A 123 4.88 -19.82 -6.04
C ILE A 123 4.28 -21.14 -6.56
N ASP A 124 4.48 -22.25 -5.83
CA ASP A 124 3.90 -23.56 -6.13
C ASP A 124 2.37 -23.60 -6.06
N ARG A 125 1.68 -22.50 -5.70
CA ARG A 125 0.21 -22.36 -5.84
C ARG A 125 -0.23 -21.79 -7.19
N ILE A 126 0.71 -21.35 -8.03
CA ILE A 126 0.45 -20.76 -9.35
C ILE A 126 0.70 -21.82 -10.44
N ARG A 127 -0.17 -21.88 -11.45
CA ARG A 127 -0.11 -22.79 -12.60
C ARG A 127 -0.17 -22.01 -13.91
N VAL A 128 0.37 -22.59 -14.97
CA VAL A 128 0.18 -22.09 -16.33
C VAL A 128 -1.32 -22.11 -16.65
N GLY A 129 -1.82 -21.02 -17.24
CA GLY A 129 -3.24 -20.79 -17.50
C GLY A 129 -3.99 -20.08 -16.37
N ASP A 130 -3.43 -19.98 -15.16
CA ASP A 130 -4.07 -19.22 -14.07
C ASP A 130 -4.23 -17.75 -14.46
N ARG A 131 -5.37 -17.14 -14.11
CA ARG A 131 -5.55 -15.70 -14.21
C ARG A 131 -5.13 -15.04 -12.90
N ILE A 132 -4.23 -14.09 -13.01
CA ILE A 132 -3.72 -13.36 -11.86
C ILE A 132 -3.96 -11.86 -11.98
N ARG A 133 -3.97 -11.19 -10.83
CA ARG A 133 -3.96 -9.74 -10.70
C ARG A 133 -2.84 -9.34 -9.76
N VAL A 134 -2.06 -8.36 -10.19
CA VAL A 134 -0.95 -7.77 -9.44
C VAL A 134 -1.13 -6.27 -9.46
N GLY A 135 -1.27 -5.68 -8.28
CA GLY A 135 -1.20 -4.24 -8.12
C GLY A 135 -2.09 -3.72 -6.99
N PRO A 136 -2.00 -2.42 -6.69
CA PRO A 136 -1.12 -1.47 -7.37
C PRO A 136 0.36 -1.69 -7.02
N LEU A 137 1.22 -1.65 -8.04
CA LEU A 137 2.68 -1.70 -7.86
C LEU A 137 3.17 -0.40 -7.20
N PRO A 138 4.02 -0.43 -6.16
CA PRO A 138 4.34 0.75 -5.34
C PRO A 138 4.92 1.92 -6.13
N THR A 139 5.80 1.64 -7.11
CA THR A 139 6.48 2.68 -7.89
C THR A 139 5.61 3.21 -9.03
N TYR A 140 4.96 2.32 -9.77
CA TYR A 140 4.28 2.66 -11.02
C TYR A 140 2.78 2.88 -10.86
N ARG A 141 2.19 2.51 -9.71
CA ARG A 141 0.74 2.51 -9.44
C ARG A 141 -0.06 1.72 -10.47
N LEU A 142 0.60 0.79 -11.13
CA LEU A 142 0.02 -0.05 -12.16
C LEU A 142 -0.66 -1.24 -11.49
N VAL A 143 -1.85 -1.54 -12.00
CA VAL A 143 -2.53 -2.79 -11.76
C VAL A 143 -2.55 -3.55 -13.07
N LEU A 144 -1.90 -4.71 -13.06
CA LEU A 144 -1.83 -5.65 -14.16
C LEU A 144 -2.75 -6.83 -13.84
N SER A 145 -3.49 -7.29 -14.84
CA SER A 145 -4.16 -8.59 -14.82
C SER A 145 -3.90 -9.33 -16.12
N GLY A 146 -3.79 -10.66 -16.02
CA GLY A 146 -3.42 -11.48 -17.15
C GLY A 146 -3.34 -12.96 -16.82
N SER A 147 -3.04 -13.76 -17.83
CA SER A 147 -2.93 -15.21 -17.71
C SER A 147 -1.46 -15.64 -17.62
N ILE A 148 -1.17 -16.68 -16.83
CA ILE A 148 0.18 -17.22 -16.71
C ILE A 148 0.55 -18.02 -17.96
N LEU A 149 1.60 -17.62 -18.66
CA LEU A 149 2.16 -18.34 -19.80
C LEU A 149 3.22 -19.35 -19.38
N LEU A 150 4.16 -18.93 -18.54
CA LEU A 150 5.33 -19.73 -18.16
C LEU A 150 5.71 -19.49 -16.71
N ILE A 151 6.25 -20.50 -16.05
CA ILE A 151 6.73 -20.44 -14.67
C ILE A 151 8.17 -20.98 -14.65
N ASN A 152 9.08 -20.21 -14.07
CA ASN A 152 10.44 -20.61 -13.76
C ASN A 152 10.66 -20.53 -12.25
N THR A 153 10.34 -21.63 -11.56
CA THR A 153 10.44 -21.73 -10.10
C THR A 153 11.88 -21.57 -9.59
N TYR A 154 12.90 -22.00 -10.37
CA TYR A 154 14.31 -21.84 -9.99
C TYR A 154 14.75 -20.37 -9.90
N LYS A 155 14.18 -19.51 -10.75
CA LYS A 155 14.44 -18.06 -10.75
C LYS A 155 13.39 -17.25 -9.98
N GLY A 156 12.28 -17.88 -9.59
CA GLY A 156 11.11 -17.17 -9.08
C GLY A 156 10.49 -16.25 -10.12
N GLU A 157 10.58 -16.59 -11.40
CA GLU A 157 10.07 -15.76 -12.50
C GLU A 157 8.79 -16.37 -13.08
N VAL A 158 7.81 -15.53 -13.38
CA VAL A 158 6.57 -15.94 -14.05
C VAL A 158 6.31 -15.02 -15.23
N VAL A 159 6.03 -15.59 -16.39
CA VAL A 159 5.64 -14.84 -17.59
C VAL A 159 4.12 -14.78 -17.66
N VAL A 160 3.60 -13.57 -17.81
CA VAL A 160 2.18 -13.25 -17.86
C VAL A 160 1.85 -12.67 -19.23
N GLU A 161 0.79 -13.17 -19.86
CA GLU A 161 0.14 -12.47 -20.96
C GLU A 161 -0.78 -11.41 -20.37
N VAL A 162 -0.48 -10.14 -20.62
CA VAL A 162 -1.19 -9.02 -20.01
C VAL A 162 -2.50 -8.79 -20.75
N GLU A 163 -3.62 -9.00 -20.05
CA GLU A 163 -4.97 -8.75 -20.57
C GLU A 163 -5.45 -7.33 -20.26
N SER A 164 -4.98 -6.74 -19.16
CA SER A 164 -5.32 -5.37 -18.77
C SER A 164 -4.20 -4.74 -17.95
N LEU A 165 -3.90 -3.48 -18.25
CA LEU A 165 -2.93 -2.66 -17.53
C LEU A 165 -3.56 -1.30 -17.21
N VAL A 166 -3.82 -1.05 -15.93
CA VAL A 166 -4.49 0.18 -15.46
C VAL A 166 -3.57 0.94 -14.53
N SER A 167 -3.36 2.23 -14.79
CA SER A 167 -2.66 3.13 -13.87
C SER A 167 -3.65 3.77 -12.90
N LEU A 168 -3.36 3.71 -11.59
CA LEU A 168 -4.14 4.47 -10.62
C LEU A 168 -3.69 5.93 -10.64
N PRO A 169 -4.62 6.89 -10.85
CA PRO A 169 -4.28 8.30 -10.91
C PRO A 169 -3.77 8.80 -9.55
N LYS A 170 -2.90 9.81 -9.57
CA LYS A 170 -2.45 10.52 -8.35
C LYS A 170 -3.46 11.61 -7.99
N ILE A 171 -4.48 11.23 -7.25
CA ILE A 171 -5.55 12.15 -6.81
C ILE A 171 -5.51 12.19 -5.30
N THR A 172 -5.45 13.39 -4.71
CA THR A 172 -5.47 13.60 -3.27
C THR A 172 -6.88 13.89 -2.76
N ALA A 173 -7.09 13.74 -1.46
CA ALA A 173 -8.32 14.16 -0.78
C ALA A 173 -8.66 15.63 -1.10
N ARG A 174 -7.65 16.52 -1.13
CA ARG A 174 -7.82 17.93 -1.51
C ARG A 174 -8.47 18.07 -2.87
N ASN A 175 -7.98 17.36 -3.89
CA ASN A 175 -8.57 17.42 -5.22
C ASN A 175 -10.03 16.96 -5.24
N MET A 176 -10.40 15.99 -4.40
CA MET A 176 -11.76 15.46 -4.32
C MET A 176 -12.78 16.41 -3.67
N ILE A 177 -12.35 17.24 -2.72
CA ILE A 177 -13.26 18.07 -1.92
C ILE A 177 -13.41 19.51 -2.45
N ASN A 178 -12.59 19.93 -3.42
CA ASN A 178 -12.52 21.32 -3.90
C ASN A 178 -13.82 21.90 -4.48
N SER A 179 -14.84 21.09 -4.76
CA SER A 179 -16.07 21.51 -5.45
C SER A 179 -17.34 21.50 -4.60
N ARG A 180 -17.26 21.15 -3.31
CA ARG A 180 -18.46 21.05 -2.45
C ARG A 180 -18.30 21.77 -1.13
N LYS A 181 -19.30 22.56 -0.76
CA LYS A 181 -19.41 23.14 0.58
C LYS A 181 -19.62 22.01 1.59
N LEU A 182 -18.75 21.93 2.59
CA LEU A 182 -18.96 21.02 3.71
C LEU A 182 -20.07 21.59 4.60
N ILE A 183 -21.05 20.74 4.91
CA ILE A 183 -22.11 21.03 5.88
C ILE A 183 -21.77 20.26 7.15
N THR A 184 -21.80 20.94 8.29
CA THR A 184 -21.55 20.37 9.61
C THR A 184 -22.72 20.64 10.53
N VAL A 185 -22.76 19.94 11.66
CA VAL A 185 -23.78 20.15 12.68
C VAL A 185 -23.17 20.19 14.07
N ASP A 186 -23.71 21.01 14.97
CA ASP A 186 -23.33 21.02 16.37
C ASP A 186 -23.95 19.83 17.13
N ALA A 187 -23.23 19.31 18.13
CA ALA A 187 -23.63 18.15 18.91
C ALA A 187 -24.88 18.36 19.79
N SER A 188 -25.25 19.61 20.07
CA SER A 188 -26.44 20.01 20.84
C SER A 188 -27.71 20.17 20.00
N ARG A 189 -27.63 20.02 18.67
CA ARG A 189 -28.84 20.01 17.83
C ARG A 189 -29.66 18.75 18.04
N THR A 190 -30.93 18.81 17.68
CA THR A 190 -31.83 17.65 17.78
C THR A 190 -31.76 16.76 16.53
N ILE A 191 -32.15 15.49 16.67
CA ILE A 191 -32.24 14.56 15.54
C ILE A 191 -33.20 15.08 14.46
N ASN A 192 -34.34 15.66 14.84
CA ASN A 192 -35.28 16.25 13.90
C ASN A 192 -34.69 17.39 13.06
N GLU A 193 -33.83 18.21 13.63
CA GLU A 193 -33.13 19.24 12.86
C GLU A 193 -32.13 18.62 11.88
N VAL A 194 -31.38 17.61 12.32
CA VAL A 194 -30.46 16.88 11.42
C VAL A 194 -31.21 16.22 10.28
N ALA A 195 -32.34 15.56 10.55
CA ALA A 195 -33.17 14.93 9.53
C ALA A 195 -33.58 15.91 8.43
N LYS A 196 -34.01 17.12 8.82
CA LYS A 196 -34.34 18.21 7.88
C LYS A 196 -33.15 18.62 7.04
N ILE A 197 -31.97 18.83 7.65
CA ILE A 197 -30.75 19.20 6.92
C ILE A 197 -30.38 18.11 5.91
N LEU A 198 -30.35 16.84 6.33
CA LEU A 198 -30.01 15.72 5.45
C LEU A 198 -30.95 15.65 4.24
N ALA A 199 -32.25 15.86 4.45
CA ALA A 199 -33.26 15.83 3.39
C ALA A 199 -33.13 17.02 2.43
N VAL A 200 -33.04 18.25 2.96
CA VAL A 200 -32.98 19.48 2.15
C VAL A 200 -31.69 19.54 1.32
N GLU A 201 -30.57 19.17 1.92
CA GLU A 201 -29.25 19.21 1.28
C GLU A 201 -28.98 17.96 0.42
N ASN A 202 -29.90 16.98 0.43
CA ASN A 202 -29.78 15.70 -0.26
C ASN A 202 -28.46 14.96 0.02
N ILE A 203 -28.12 14.86 1.31
CA ILE A 203 -26.89 14.22 1.80
C ILE A 203 -27.21 13.13 2.81
N ARG A 204 -26.30 12.16 2.94
CA ARG A 204 -26.50 10.95 3.77
C ARG A 204 -25.78 10.99 5.11
N GLY A 205 -25.14 12.10 5.45
CA GLY A 205 -24.50 12.31 6.74
C GLY A 205 -23.61 13.53 6.79
N LEU A 206 -23.28 13.93 8.02
CA LEU A 206 -22.71 15.21 8.38
C LEU A 206 -21.65 15.01 9.47
N PRO A 207 -20.47 15.65 9.37
CA PRO A 207 -19.58 15.77 10.51
C PRO A 207 -20.27 16.56 11.63
N VAL A 208 -20.13 16.05 12.85
CA VAL A 208 -20.56 16.71 14.08
C VAL A 208 -19.36 17.44 14.65
N VAL A 209 -19.52 18.72 14.99
CA VAL A 209 -18.45 19.57 15.50
C VAL A 209 -18.79 20.15 16.88
N ASP A 210 -17.76 20.58 17.60
CA ASP A 210 -17.91 21.40 18.80
C ASP A 210 -18.06 22.88 18.45
N VAL A 211 -18.19 23.72 19.50
CA VAL A 211 -18.30 25.18 19.39
C VAL A 211 -17.08 25.84 18.73
N ASP A 212 -15.91 25.21 18.78
CA ASP A 212 -14.66 25.68 18.16
C ASP A 212 -14.48 25.15 16.73
N GLY A 213 -15.46 24.39 16.22
CA GLY A 213 -15.48 23.78 14.90
C GLY A 213 -14.61 22.52 14.78
N ARG A 214 -14.17 21.92 15.89
CA ARG A 214 -13.39 20.68 15.89
C ARG A 214 -14.30 19.48 15.70
N LEU A 215 -13.81 18.47 14.99
CA LEU A 215 -14.57 17.25 14.72
C LEU A 215 -14.80 16.44 16.00
N LEU A 216 -16.07 16.25 16.38
CA LEU A 216 -16.49 15.38 17.48
C LEU A 216 -16.96 14.02 17.00
N GLY A 217 -17.56 13.95 15.81
CA GLY A 217 -18.21 12.73 15.36
C GLY A 217 -18.81 12.82 13.96
N LEU A 218 -19.62 11.81 13.63
CA LEU A 218 -20.36 11.71 12.38
C LEU A 218 -21.78 11.26 12.70
N ILE A 219 -22.77 11.94 12.12
CA ILE A 219 -24.17 11.53 12.15
C ILE A 219 -24.63 11.21 10.72
N THR A 220 -25.37 10.12 10.54
CA THR A 220 -25.85 9.68 9.23
C THR A 220 -27.36 9.45 9.23
N SER A 221 -27.95 9.33 8.04
CA SER A 221 -29.38 9.00 7.91
C SER A 221 -29.74 7.70 8.63
N ALA A 222 -28.81 6.72 8.71
CA ALA A 222 -29.04 5.49 9.44
C ALA A 222 -29.11 5.72 10.97
N ASP A 223 -28.32 6.66 11.49
CA ASP A 223 -28.36 7.01 12.91
C ASP A 223 -29.65 7.80 13.24
N VAL A 224 -30.14 8.64 12.31
CA VAL A 224 -31.45 9.32 12.41
C VAL A 224 -32.59 8.30 12.40
N ILE A 225 -32.59 7.34 11.46
CA ILE A 225 -33.60 6.27 11.41
C ILE A 225 -33.62 5.48 12.72
N ARG A 226 -32.43 5.17 13.28
CA ARG A 226 -32.33 4.48 14.56
C ARG A 226 -32.95 5.27 15.71
N ALA A 227 -32.80 6.59 15.72
CA ALA A 227 -33.45 7.43 16.73
C ALA A 227 -34.98 7.44 16.58
N TYR A 228 -35.50 7.47 15.35
CA TYR A 228 -36.95 7.38 15.09
C TYR A 228 -37.55 6.03 15.47
N ILE A 229 -36.82 4.92 15.25
CA ILE A 229 -37.24 3.59 15.70
C ILE A 229 -37.35 3.53 17.24
N ASN A 230 -36.61 4.37 17.94
CA ASN A 230 -36.63 4.46 19.40
C ASN A 230 -37.55 5.59 19.93
N ASP A 231 -38.37 6.21 19.08
CA ASP A 231 -39.23 7.36 19.42
C ASP A 231 -38.47 8.52 20.11
N ASP A 232 -37.23 8.77 19.65
CA ASP A 232 -36.26 9.67 20.28
C ASP A 232 -35.82 10.79 19.33
N GLU A 233 -36.73 11.24 18.46
CA GLU A 233 -36.51 12.32 17.48
C GLU A 233 -36.12 13.67 18.09
N GLY A 234 -36.44 13.88 19.37
CA GLY A 234 -36.07 15.05 20.16
C GLY A 234 -34.69 14.97 20.79
N ALA A 235 -34.02 13.81 20.75
CA ALA A 235 -32.70 13.67 21.34
C ALA A 235 -31.65 14.53 20.66
N LEU A 236 -30.59 14.81 21.41
CA LEU A 236 -29.41 15.49 20.92
C LEU A 236 -28.62 14.58 19.97
N VAL A 237 -28.00 15.19 18.97
CA VAL A 237 -27.08 14.53 18.03
C VAL A 237 -25.97 13.78 18.76
N SER A 238 -25.45 14.35 19.85
CA SER A 238 -24.41 13.74 20.70
C SER A 238 -24.75 12.31 21.17
N LYS A 239 -26.03 11.99 21.35
CA LYS A 239 -26.51 10.65 21.78
C LYS A 239 -26.41 9.60 20.67
N TYR A 240 -26.59 10.00 19.41
CA TYR A 240 -26.67 9.09 18.27
C TYR A 240 -25.48 9.15 17.32
N MET A 241 -24.64 10.18 17.43
CA MET A 241 -23.44 10.31 16.62
C MET A 241 -22.42 9.21 16.92
N ARG A 242 -21.59 8.91 15.94
CA ARG A 242 -20.42 8.04 16.12
C ARG A 242 -19.19 8.92 16.34
N ALA A 243 -18.57 8.81 17.52
CA ALA A 243 -17.37 9.57 17.85
C ALA A 243 -16.12 9.09 17.10
N ASN A 244 -16.00 7.77 16.85
CA ASN A 244 -14.87 7.19 16.14
C ASN A 244 -15.05 7.33 14.62
N VAL A 245 -14.64 8.47 14.09
CA VAL A 245 -14.71 8.77 12.66
C VAL A 245 -13.37 8.52 12.00
N VAL A 246 -13.38 7.85 10.85
CA VAL A 246 -12.17 7.67 10.05
C VAL A 246 -11.82 8.99 9.37
N THR A 247 -10.65 9.52 9.71
CA THR A 247 -10.14 10.79 9.21
C THR A 247 -8.96 10.62 8.24
N VAL A 248 -8.83 11.59 7.34
CA VAL A 248 -7.72 11.70 6.39
C VAL A 248 -7.23 13.13 6.29
N SER A 249 -5.95 13.32 5.99
CA SER A 249 -5.40 14.64 5.66
C SER A 249 -5.72 15.01 4.20
N PRO A 250 -5.68 16.31 3.82
CA PRO A 250 -5.90 16.72 2.43
C PRO A 250 -4.87 16.17 1.43
N GLU A 251 -3.67 15.83 1.91
CA GLU A 251 -2.59 15.33 1.05
C GLU A 251 -2.60 13.81 0.89
N GLU A 252 -3.46 13.11 1.65
CA GLU A 252 -3.63 11.66 1.49
C GLU A 252 -4.25 11.34 0.13
N GLU A 253 -3.77 10.28 -0.49
CA GLU A 253 -4.19 9.88 -1.82
C GLU A 253 -5.40 8.95 -1.80
N VAL A 254 -6.17 8.96 -2.90
CA VAL A 254 -7.37 8.12 -3.06
C VAL A 254 -7.10 6.63 -2.79
N ALA A 255 -5.94 6.10 -3.21
CA ALA A 255 -5.59 4.71 -2.94
C ALA A 255 -5.49 4.40 -1.44
N GLU A 256 -4.86 5.30 -0.67
CA GLU A 256 -4.74 5.18 0.78
C GLU A 256 -6.09 5.37 1.48
N ILE A 257 -6.91 6.29 0.97
CA ILE A 257 -8.28 6.52 1.44
C ILE A 257 -9.13 5.26 1.26
N VAL A 258 -9.06 4.60 0.10
CA VAL A 258 -9.76 3.32 -0.16
C VAL A 258 -9.29 2.25 0.80
N ASN A 259 -7.98 2.14 1.05
CA ASN A 259 -7.42 1.20 2.02
C ASN A 259 -7.97 1.44 3.43
N LYS A 260 -8.02 2.71 3.89
CA LYS A 260 -8.66 3.08 5.15
C LYS A 260 -10.14 2.73 5.16
N MET A 261 -10.89 3.03 4.10
CA MET A 261 -12.30 2.69 3.98
C MET A 261 -12.57 1.19 4.09
N ASN A 262 -11.72 0.35 3.49
CA ASN A 262 -11.83 -1.11 3.59
C ASN A 262 -11.43 -1.60 4.98
N LYS A 263 -10.27 -1.15 5.50
CA LYS A 263 -9.75 -1.54 6.81
C LYS A 263 -10.74 -1.27 7.94
N TYR A 264 -11.39 -0.11 7.90
CA TYR A 264 -12.35 0.31 8.93
C TYR A 264 -13.80 0.04 8.54
N ASN A 265 -14.03 -0.71 7.44
CA ASN A 265 -15.35 -1.01 6.89
C ASN A 265 -16.31 0.20 6.86
N THR A 266 -15.80 1.33 6.36
CA THR A 266 -16.57 2.57 6.24
C THR A 266 -16.83 2.93 4.77
N GLY A 267 -18.00 3.52 4.53
CA GLY A 267 -18.39 4.05 3.22
C GLY A 267 -17.92 5.50 2.98
N ARG A 268 -17.33 6.14 3.98
CA ARG A 268 -16.91 7.55 3.93
C ARG A 268 -15.79 7.87 4.92
N VAL A 269 -15.02 8.90 4.60
CA VAL A 269 -13.99 9.48 5.48
C VAL A 269 -14.17 10.99 5.56
N ILE A 270 -13.70 11.57 6.66
CA ILE A 270 -13.70 13.02 6.86
C ILE A 270 -12.30 13.56 6.62
N VAL A 271 -12.19 14.55 5.74
CA VAL A 271 -10.93 15.27 5.51
C VAL A 271 -10.79 16.34 6.59
N VAL A 272 -9.68 16.35 7.32
CA VAL A 272 -9.43 17.25 8.45
C VAL A 272 -8.14 18.02 8.29
N VAL A 273 -8.16 19.29 8.71
CA VAL A 273 -6.99 20.17 8.85
C VAL A 273 -7.02 20.76 10.25
N ASN A 274 -5.96 20.53 11.05
CA ASN A 274 -5.89 21.00 12.44
C ASN A 274 -7.16 20.66 13.24
N ASP A 275 -7.57 19.38 13.22
CA ASP A 275 -8.78 18.84 13.86
C ASP A 275 -10.13 19.40 13.38
N ARG A 276 -10.13 20.29 12.38
CA ARG A 276 -11.35 20.84 11.79
C ARG A 276 -11.71 20.10 10.51
N PRO A 277 -12.96 19.65 10.33
CA PRO A 277 -13.36 18.98 9.11
C PRO A 277 -13.43 20.02 7.98
N VAL A 278 -12.78 19.73 6.87
CA VAL A 278 -12.74 20.57 5.66
C VAL A 278 -13.42 19.91 4.47
N GLY A 279 -13.72 18.61 4.55
CA GLY A 279 -14.46 17.91 3.51
C GLY A 279 -14.87 16.50 3.91
N ILE A 280 -15.68 15.88 3.05
CA ILE A 280 -16.14 14.51 3.20
C ILE A 280 -15.96 13.79 1.86
N ILE A 281 -15.42 12.57 1.92
CA ILE A 281 -15.21 11.73 0.72
C ILE A 281 -15.97 10.44 0.93
N THR A 282 -16.86 10.11 0.01
CA THR A 282 -17.63 8.85 0.01
C THR A 282 -17.13 7.88 -1.05
N ARG A 283 -17.48 6.59 -0.91
CA ARG A 283 -17.22 5.59 -1.97
C ARG A 283 -17.79 6.02 -3.33
N THR A 284 -18.94 6.68 -3.34
CA THR A 284 -19.54 7.20 -4.58
C THR A 284 -18.68 8.29 -5.21
N ASP A 285 -18.04 9.16 -4.41
CA ASP A 285 -17.14 10.19 -4.95
C ASP A 285 -15.90 9.56 -5.59
N ILE A 286 -15.33 8.54 -4.95
CA ILE A 286 -14.20 7.78 -5.51
C ILE A 286 -14.60 7.09 -6.82
N LEU A 287 -15.76 6.42 -6.84
CA LEU A 287 -16.26 5.77 -8.05
C LEU A 287 -16.45 6.75 -9.21
N LYS A 288 -17.01 7.94 -8.94
CA LYS A 288 -17.19 8.98 -9.97
C LYS A 288 -15.86 9.42 -10.56
N VAL A 289 -14.85 9.63 -9.72
CA VAL A 289 -13.51 10.03 -10.17
C VAL A 289 -12.86 8.95 -11.02
N LEU A 290 -12.98 7.67 -10.63
CA LEU A 290 -12.42 6.56 -11.38
C LEU A 290 -13.17 6.27 -12.68
N ALA A 291 -14.49 6.43 -12.70
CA ALA A 291 -15.31 6.24 -13.90
C ALA A 291 -15.07 7.32 -14.98
N CYS A 292 -14.55 8.49 -14.61
CA CYS A 292 -14.11 9.49 -15.59
C CYS A 292 -12.80 9.11 -16.31
N LEU A 293 -12.15 8.01 -15.94
CA LEU A 293 -10.88 7.54 -16.51
C LEU A 293 -11.04 6.36 -17.48
N SER A 294 -12.25 5.79 -17.56
CA SER A 294 -12.65 4.71 -18.47
C SER A 294 -13.48 5.25 -19.62
#